data_AF-A0A920FIL6-F1
#
_entry.id   AF-A0A920FIL6-F1
#
_cell.length_a   1.000
_cell.length_b   1.000
_cell.length_c   1.000
_cell.angle_alpha   90.00
_cell.angle_beta   90.00
_cell.angle_gamma   90.00
#
_symmetry.space_group_name_H-M   'P 1'
#
loop_
_entity.id
_entity.type
_entity.pdbx_description
1 polymer ?
#
loop_
_entity_poly.entity_id
_entity_poly.type
_entity_poly.pdbx_seq_one_letter_code
_entity_poly.pdbx_strand_id
1 'polypeptide(L)'
;MNIAVEVGPKWIYHKWRHSDFLELCSMNGAESNCCGANLNDGNGSNSGHARVFDWNGTAWTQVGADIDGEAADDRFGYAVSIDDAGDRIVIGAI
;
A
#
# COMPACT_ATOMS: atom_id res chain seq x y z
N MET A 1 -12.02 -11.54 7.80
CA MET A 1 -11.79 -12.92 7.31
C MET A 1 -11.06 -12.77 5.99
N ASN A 2 -9.74 -12.96 6.01
CA ASN A 2 -8.86 -12.61 4.88
C ASN A 2 -8.58 -13.89 4.10
N ILE A 3 -8.87 -13.87 2.79
CA ILE A 3 -8.49 -14.94 1.88
C ILE A 3 -7.34 -14.41 1.01
N ALA A 4 -6.11 -14.65 1.47
CA ALA A 4 -4.96 -14.59 0.58
C ALA A 4 -4.86 -15.96 -0.08
N VAL A 5 -5.08 -16.02 -1.39
CA VAL A 5 -4.72 -17.22 -2.17
C VAL A 5 -3.24 -17.07 -2.48
N GLU A 6 -2.43 -17.86 -1.79
CA GLU A 6 -1.00 -17.96 -2.01
C GLU A 6 -0.76 -18.59 -3.39
N VAL A 7 -0.25 -17.80 -4.32
CA VAL A 7 0.61 -18.31 -5.39
C VAL A 7 1.99 -17.76 -5.08
N GLY A 8 3.02 -18.61 -5.19
CA GLY A 8 4.42 -18.26 -4.92
C GLY A 8 4.94 -17.06 -5.75
N PRO A 9 6.26 -16.90 -5.94
CA PRO A 9 6.94 -15.60 -6.10
C PRO A 9 6.71 -14.83 -7.42
N LYS A 10 5.54 -14.92 -8.04
CA LYS A 10 5.17 -14.25 -9.28
C LYS A 10 3.75 -13.72 -9.21
N TRP A 11 3.69 -12.41 -8.99
CA TRP A 11 2.73 -11.44 -9.53
C TRP A 11 1.27 -11.89 -9.62
N ILE A 12 0.47 -11.48 -8.64
CA ILE A 12 -0.93 -11.11 -8.90
C ILE A 12 -1.21 -9.80 -8.14
N TYR A 13 -1.76 -8.82 -8.84
CA TYR A 13 -2.37 -7.63 -8.22
C TYR A 13 -3.46 -8.11 -7.24
N HIS A 14 -3.18 -8.06 -5.94
CA HIS A 14 -4.18 -8.37 -4.93
C HIS A 14 -4.80 -7.05 -4.44
N LYS A 15 -6.07 -6.84 -4.79
CA LYS A 15 -6.91 -5.81 -4.18
C LYS A 15 -7.18 -6.23 -2.74
N TRP A 16 -6.42 -5.68 -1.79
CA TRP A 16 -6.77 -5.80 -0.38
C TRP A 16 -8.05 -5.00 -0.11
N ARG A 17 -8.90 -5.52 0.78
CA ARG A 17 -9.94 -4.71 1.42
C ARG A 17 -9.58 -4.62 2.89
N HIS A 18 -8.85 -3.59 3.27
CA HIS A 18 -9.10 -2.97 4.56
C HIS A 18 -10.31 -2.02 4.44
N SER A 19 -10.91 -1.65 5.57
CA SER A 19 -12.24 -1.04 5.67
C SER A 19 -12.45 0.30 4.95
N ASP A 20 -11.42 0.91 4.37
CA ASP A 20 -11.46 2.32 3.98
C ASP A 20 -10.78 2.54 2.60
N PHE A 21 -11.62 2.61 1.55
CA PHE A 21 -11.35 3.13 0.19
C PHE A 21 -10.48 2.25 -0.77
N LEU A 22 -10.37 2.68 -2.04
CA LEU A 22 -9.70 1.93 -3.11
C LEU A 22 -8.19 1.82 -2.83
N GLU A 23 -7.77 0.68 -2.30
CA GLU A 23 -6.35 0.37 -2.05
C GLU A 23 -5.69 -0.19 -3.31
N LEU A 24 -4.63 0.49 -3.78
CA LEU A 24 -3.79 0.03 -4.88
C LEU A 24 -2.47 -0.45 -4.29
N CYS A 25 -2.15 -1.73 -4.44
CA CYS A 25 -0.98 -2.35 -3.81
C CYS A 25 0.06 -2.81 -4.84
N SER A 26 1.34 -2.62 -4.52
CA SER A 26 2.49 -3.10 -5.28
C SER A 26 3.34 -4.02 -4.41
N MET A 27 3.58 -5.24 -4.88
CA MET A 27 4.33 -6.29 -4.18
C MET A 27 5.64 -6.59 -4.92
N ASN A 28 6.68 -6.95 -4.17
CA ASN A 28 7.93 -7.49 -4.73
C ASN A 28 8.10 -8.99 -4.40
N GLY A 29 9.18 -9.60 -4.93
CA GLY A 29 9.57 -10.96 -4.59
C GLY A 29 10.26 -11.11 -3.22
N ALA A 30 10.52 -10.01 -2.52
CA ALA A 30 11.20 -9.93 -1.23
C ALA A 30 10.25 -9.84 -0.03
N GLU A 31 8.96 -10.14 -0.23
CA GLU A 31 7.94 -10.17 0.81
C GLU A 31 7.59 -8.80 1.44
N SER A 32 7.84 -7.71 0.72
CA SER A 32 7.39 -6.35 1.05
C SER A 32 6.28 -5.88 0.10
N ASN A 33 5.32 -5.13 0.63
CA ASN A 33 4.15 -4.63 -0.10
C ASN A 33 3.86 -3.17 0.29
N CYS A 34 3.59 -2.31 -0.70
CA CYS A 34 3.13 -0.94 -0.47
C CYS A 34 1.71 -0.78 -1.01
N CYS A 35 0.80 -0.24 -0.21
CA CYS A 35 -0.58 0.05 -0.60
C CYS A 35 -0.88 1.55 -0.46
N GLY A 36 -1.43 2.16 -1.50
CA GLY A 36 -1.91 3.54 -1.49
C GLY A 36 -3.44 3.61 -1.43
N ALA A 37 -3.98 4.59 -0.71
CA ALA A 37 -5.41 4.89 -0.67
C ALA A 37 -5.62 6.40 -0.80
N ASN A 38 -5.89 6.85 -2.02
CA ASN A 38 -5.89 8.25 -2.45
C ASN A 38 -7.11 9.07 -2.04
N LEU A 39 -8.07 8.46 -1.34
CA LEU A 39 -9.26 9.12 -0.81
C LEU A 39 -9.32 9.06 0.71
N ASN A 40 -8.20 8.73 1.36
CA ASN A 40 -8.13 8.75 2.81
C ASN A 40 -8.13 10.20 3.32
N ASP A 41 -8.81 10.43 4.44
CA ASP A 41 -9.01 11.76 5.02
C ASP A 41 -8.09 12.06 6.22
N GLY A 42 -7.08 11.20 6.48
CA GLY A 42 -6.23 11.22 7.67
C GLY A 42 -5.53 12.55 7.92
N ASN A 43 -5.17 13.28 6.86
CA ASN A 43 -4.58 14.63 6.93
C ASN A 43 -5.38 15.69 6.14
N GLY A 44 -6.70 15.51 6.04
CA GLY A 44 -7.62 16.39 5.28
C GLY A 44 -8.37 15.64 4.19
N SER A 45 -9.51 16.20 3.75
CA SER A 45 -10.41 15.56 2.76
C SER A 45 -9.65 15.13 1.50
N ASN A 46 -9.73 13.84 1.13
CA ASN A 46 -9.01 13.24 0.01
C ASN A 46 -7.49 13.52 -0.02
N SER A 47 -6.86 13.75 1.14
CA SER A 47 -5.40 13.91 1.24
C SER A 47 -4.67 12.65 0.76
N GLY A 48 -5.27 11.49 1.05
CA GLY A 48 -4.72 10.19 0.72
C GLY A 48 -3.58 9.79 1.65
N HIS A 49 -3.22 8.52 1.60
CA HIS A 49 -2.08 7.98 2.35
C HIS A 49 -1.50 6.76 1.63
N ALA A 50 -0.33 6.32 2.08
CA ALA A 50 0.24 5.02 1.73
C ALA A 50 0.75 4.30 2.98
N ARG A 51 0.74 2.96 2.92
CA ARG A 51 1.22 2.07 3.96
C ARG A 51 2.15 1.03 3.37
N VAL A 52 3.20 0.71 4.12
CA VAL A 52 4.15 -0.35 3.79
C VAL A 52 3.96 -1.51 4.75
N PHE A 53 3.98 -2.72 4.24
CA PHE A 53 3.83 -3.95 5.00
C PHE A 53 4.96 -4.91 4.66
N ASP A 54 5.48 -5.58 5.67
CA ASP A 54 6.41 -6.70 5.54
C ASP A 54 5.75 -7.99 6.02
N TRP A 55 6.05 -9.07 5.33
CA TRP A 55 5.69 -10.41 5.78
C TRP A 55 6.68 -10.89 6.85
N ASN A 56 6.17 -11.40 7.95
CA ASN A 56 7.01 -11.97 9.02
C ASN A 56 7.07 -13.51 9.01
N GLY A 57 6.62 -14.15 7.92
CA GLY A 57 6.46 -15.61 7.84
C GLY A 57 5.06 -16.11 8.20
N THR A 58 4.22 -15.29 8.84
CA THR A 58 2.88 -15.68 9.31
C THR A 58 1.78 -14.66 9.04
N ALA A 59 2.14 -13.37 9.01
CA ALA A 59 1.22 -12.27 8.76
C ALA A 59 1.95 -11.10 8.10
N TRP A 60 1.19 -10.30 7.36
CA TRP A 60 1.63 -8.98 6.90
C TRP A 60 1.51 -8.00 8.06
N THR A 61 2.62 -7.38 8.42
CA THR A 61 2.70 -6.38 9.49
C THR A 61 3.11 -5.04 8.90
N GLN A 62 2.41 -3.97 9.29
CA GLN A 62 2.76 -2.63 8.84
C GLN A 62 4.13 -2.23 9.36
N VAL A 63 4.93 -1.63 8.48
CA VAL A 63 6.26 -1.12 8.78
C VAL A 63 6.17 0.39 8.90
N GLY A 64 6.43 0.90 10.10
CA GLY A 64 6.37 2.33 10.39
C GLY A 64 4.94 2.88 10.46
N ALA A 65 4.85 4.21 10.47
CA ALA A 65 3.58 4.93 10.46
C ALA A 65 3.01 5.04 9.04
N ASP A 66 1.76 5.48 8.95
CA ASP A 66 1.17 5.88 7.67
C ASP A 66 1.99 7.02 7.04
N ILE A 67 2.08 7.00 5.71
CA ILE A 67 2.67 8.09 4.93
C ILE A 67 1.50 8.88 4.37
N ASP A 68 1.12 9.96 5.03
CA ASP A 68 -0.05 10.76 4.66
C ASP A 68 0.30 11.81 3.59
N GLY A 69 -0.67 12.17 2.75
CA GLY A 69 -0.61 13.36 1.90
C GLY A 69 -0.54 14.63 2.76
N GLU A 70 0.04 15.70 2.24
CA GLU A 70 0.37 16.91 3.02
C GLU A 70 -0.85 17.84 3.19
N ALA A 71 -1.78 17.82 2.23
CA ALA A 71 -2.95 18.67 2.20
C ALA A 71 -4.21 17.96 1.66
N ALA A 72 -5.37 18.59 1.88
CA ALA A 72 -6.63 18.16 1.29
C ALA A 72 -6.54 18.16 -0.26
N ASP A 73 -7.18 17.16 -0.86
CA ASP A 73 -7.21 16.88 -2.31
C ASP A 73 -5.87 16.53 -2.97
N ASP A 74 -4.79 16.31 -2.21
CA ASP A 74 -3.51 15.81 -2.74
C ASP A 74 -3.63 14.44 -3.39
N ARG A 75 -4.58 13.61 -2.93
CA ARG A 75 -4.83 12.26 -3.45
C ARG A 75 -3.56 11.40 -3.50
N PHE A 76 -2.72 11.54 -2.47
CA PHE A 76 -1.51 10.77 -2.31
C PHE A 76 -1.81 9.27 -2.20
N GLY A 77 -0.98 8.42 -2.80
CA GLY A 77 -1.26 6.99 -2.88
C GLY A 77 -2.12 6.59 -4.08
N TYR A 78 -2.28 7.47 -5.08
CA TYR A 78 -2.99 7.15 -6.33
C TYR A 78 -2.28 6.09 -7.17
N ALA A 79 -0.95 6.11 -7.16
CA ALA A 79 -0.11 5.11 -7.79
C ALA A 79 1.02 4.72 -6.84
N VAL A 80 1.35 3.42 -6.81
CA VAL A 80 2.45 2.90 -5.99
C VAL A 80 3.28 1.92 -6.81
N SER A 81 4.59 1.95 -6.60
CA SER A 81 5.51 0.95 -7.15
C SER A 81 6.63 0.69 -6.15
N ILE A 82 6.98 -0.58 -5.98
CA ILE A 82 8.14 -1.02 -5.21
C ILE A 82 9.16 -1.67 -6.16
N ASP A 83 10.45 -1.54 -5.86
CA ASP A 83 11.48 -2.28 -6.59
C ASP A 83 11.59 -3.73 -6.13
N ASP A 84 12.35 -4.55 -6.87
CA ASP A 84 12.44 -5.99 -6.61
C ASP A 84 13.12 -6.28 -5.25
N ALA A 85 14.04 -5.41 -4.83
CA ALA A 85 14.74 -5.52 -3.55
C ALA A 85 13.88 -5.12 -2.34
N GLY A 86 12.87 -4.27 -2.54
CA GLY A 86 11.97 -3.83 -1.47
C GLY A 86 12.44 -2.67 -0.63
N ASP A 87 13.60 -2.11 -0.95
CA ASP A 87 14.17 -0.98 -0.24
C ASP A 87 13.83 0.36 -0.89
N ARG A 88 13.18 0.36 -2.07
CA ARG A 88 12.74 1.58 -2.76
C ARG A 88 11.26 1.52 -3.14
N ILE A 89 10.55 2.55 -2.72
CA ILE A 89 9.12 2.73 -2.99
C ILE A 89 8.91 4.12 -3.59
N VAL A 90 8.08 4.19 -4.63
CA VAL A 90 7.61 5.44 -5.22
C VAL A 90 6.09 5.51 -5.09
N ILE A 91 5.61 6.65 -4.61
CA ILE A 91 4.19 6.92 -4.40
C ILE A 91 3.81 8.20 -5.14
N GLY A 92 2.74 8.13 -5.93
CA GLY A 92 2.21 9.23 -6.73
C GLY A 92 0.91 9.82 -6.17
N ALA A 93 0.64 11.04 -6.61
CA ALA A 93 -0.55 11.87 -6.34
C ALA A 93 -1.15 12.35 -7.67
N ILE A 94 -2.38 12.89 -7.68
CA ILE A 94 -3.07 13.40 -8.88
C ILE A 94 -3.81 14.71 -8.65
#